data_AF-A0A3P7KAB7-F1
#
_entry.id   AF-A0A3P7KAB7-F1
#
_cell.length_a   1.000
_cell.length_b   1.000
_cell.length_c   1.000
_cell.angle_alpha   90.00
_cell.angle_beta   90.00
_cell.angle_gamma   90.00
#
_symmetry.space_group_name_H-M   'P 1'
#
loop_
_entity.id
_entity.type
_entity.pdbx_description
1 polymer ?
#
loop_
_entity_poly.entity_id
_entity_poly.type
_entity_poly.pdbx_seq_one_letter_code
_entity_poly.pdbx_strand_id
1 'polypeptide(L)'
;AYIRIKDDSWALAVECCLRNLLSIWLCDNVQDRNILDSILRKYNIHAMGYIISKFSESRYDITLFEPPSEYLTVARVITIADDNVFNVLIDQTQMESILLIGSDSLARKLMAQNPPKNVYKGFTKNGDEVFAKLNNQVYRFYANHRHQKSIILTSTEIANTRTLNDQIAKAEDELRNNKTSLTKAQKNRQKIEADMTNEMQQSNQELQCLKVDDVRRRSLQKRLDAARFEGGVDGQVMNLISSLDQYRREKEELIQSEKILQQQLTKSRQLLHDTEMMRAEKARKIEENESELKKKEADLEECNSEVDKMNDCENEHQQKLSKLETHINDLKQEVKILNEKLTKMKKEVNESDTDIPLDFASLPDTAEAEEQCKKLERRICAAQE
;
A
#
# COMPACT_ATOMS: atom_id res chain seq x y z
N ALA A 1 13.26 14.78 7.73
CA ALA A 1 12.50 14.34 8.92
C ALA A 1 12.95 15.15 10.14
N TYR A 2 12.01 15.72 10.90
CA TYR A 2 12.29 16.59 12.07
C TYR A 2 12.61 15.81 13.35
N ILE A 3 12.30 14.51 13.39
CA ILE A 3 12.48 13.63 14.55
C ILE A 3 13.56 12.61 14.21
N ARG A 4 14.51 12.41 15.14
CA ARG A 4 15.56 11.37 15.06
C ARG A 4 15.62 10.62 16.37
N ILE A 5 15.79 9.30 16.31
CA ILE A 5 15.99 8.48 17.50
C ILE A 5 17.48 8.37 17.84
N LYS A 6 17.83 8.39 19.13
CA LYS A 6 19.21 8.22 19.60
C LYS A 6 19.62 6.75 19.75
N ASP A 7 18.67 5.89 20.11
CA ASP A 7 18.85 4.45 20.31
C ASP A 7 17.73 3.67 19.59
N ASP A 8 18.11 3.02 18.50
CA ASP A 8 17.21 2.25 17.63
C ASP A 8 16.52 1.09 18.36
N SER A 9 17.07 0.61 19.48
CA SER A 9 16.45 -0.47 20.26
C SER A 9 15.11 -0.07 20.89
N TRP A 10 14.81 1.23 20.94
CA TRP A 10 13.55 1.80 21.41
C TRP A 10 12.63 2.28 20.29
N ALA A 11 13.02 2.14 19.02
CA ALA A 11 12.26 2.69 17.90
C ALA A 11 10.81 2.21 17.86
N LEU A 12 10.57 0.93 18.13
CA LEU A 12 9.20 0.38 18.22
C LEU A 12 8.39 1.04 19.33
N ALA A 13 8.95 1.15 20.53
CA ALA A 13 8.27 1.75 21.67
C ALA A 13 7.92 3.22 21.40
N VAL A 14 8.84 3.98 20.78
CA VAL A 14 8.64 5.37 20.41
C VAL A 14 7.59 5.51 19.29
N GLU A 15 7.61 4.64 18.28
CA GLU A 15 6.57 4.62 17.24
C GLU A 15 5.18 4.28 17.80
N CYS A 16 5.10 3.31 18.72
CA CYS A 16 3.84 2.98 19.40
C CYS A 16 3.32 4.11 20.28
N CYS A 17 4.22 4.96 20.80
CA CYS A 17 3.88 6.15 21.55
C CYS A 17 3.34 7.27 20.65
N LEU A 18 4.07 7.60 19.58
CA LEU A 18 3.75 8.73 18.70
C LEU A 18 2.66 8.39 17.66
N ARG A 19 2.52 7.11 17.29
CA ARG A 19 1.51 6.57 16.37
C ARG A 19 1.34 7.42 15.10
N ASN A 20 0.15 8.00 14.94
CA ASN A 20 -0.25 8.81 13.79
C ASN A 20 0.43 10.19 13.76
N LEU A 21 0.95 10.69 14.89
CA LEU A 21 1.62 12.00 14.95
C LEU A 21 2.88 12.06 14.10
N LEU A 22 3.49 10.92 13.78
CA LEU A 22 4.63 10.83 12.86
C LEU A 22 4.27 11.16 11.41
N SER A 23 2.98 11.17 11.06
CA SER A 23 2.48 11.36 9.69
C SER A 23 1.48 12.51 9.58
N ILE A 24 1.32 13.33 10.62
CA ILE A 24 0.38 14.45 10.66
C ILE A 24 1.08 15.76 10.27
N TRP A 25 0.32 16.65 9.64
CA TRP A 25 0.76 18.01 9.31
C TRP A 25 0.52 18.98 10.46
N LEU A 26 1.48 19.85 10.71
CA LEU A 26 1.37 20.93 11.69
C LEU A 26 1.17 22.27 10.96
N CYS A 27 0.12 23.00 11.34
CA CYS A 27 -0.24 24.31 10.79
C CYS A 27 -0.32 25.35 11.92
N ASP A 28 0.12 26.58 11.65
CA ASP A 28 0.07 27.68 12.63
C ASP A 28 -1.37 28.10 12.95
N ASN A 29 -2.21 28.17 11.92
CA ASN A 29 -3.58 28.64 12.05
C ASN A 29 -4.53 27.91 11.08
N VAL A 30 -5.83 28.22 11.21
CA VAL A 30 -6.90 27.59 10.41
C VAL A 30 -6.79 27.95 8.93
N GLN A 31 -6.31 29.15 8.60
CA GLN A 31 -6.17 29.58 7.21
C GLN A 31 -5.09 28.75 6.51
N ASP A 32 -3.92 28.59 7.13
CA ASP A 32 -2.83 27.77 6.61
C ASP A 32 -3.26 26.31 6.44
N ARG A 33 -3.97 25.76 7.42
CA ARG A 33 -4.53 24.41 7.32
C ARG A 33 -5.47 24.28 6.13
N ASN A 34 -6.31 25.27 5.87
CA ASN A 34 -7.26 25.22 4.74
C ASN A 34 -6.54 25.38 3.39
N ILE A 35 -5.50 26.22 3.33
CA ILE A 35 -4.65 26.35 2.15
C ILE A 35 -3.92 25.02 1.89
N LEU A 36 -3.31 24.43 2.91
CA LEU A 36 -2.65 23.14 2.81
C LEU A 36 -3.63 22.02 2.41
N ASP A 37 -4.80 21.94 3.04
CA ASP A 37 -5.83 20.94 2.69
C ASP A 37 -6.31 21.12 1.25
N SER A 38 -6.46 22.37 0.78
CA SER A 38 -6.78 22.67 -0.61
C SER A 38 -5.68 22.21 -1.57
N ILE A 39 -4.41 22.46 -1.23
CA ILE A 39 -3.24 22.00 -2.01
C ILE A 39 -3.18 20.47 -2.05
N LEU A 40 -3.32 19.80 -0.91
CA LEU A 40 -3.26 18.35 -0.82
C LEU A 40 -4.42 17.70 -1.60
N ARG A 41 -5.64 18.23 -1.47
CA ARG A 41 -6.80 17.78 -2.27
C ARG A 41 -6.61 18.02 -3.76
N LYS A 42 -6.06 19.17 -4.15
CA LYS A 42 -5.78 19.49 -5.56
C LYS A 42 -4.87 18.44 -6.21
N TYR A 43 -3.99 17.83 -5.41
CA TYR A 43 -3.00 16.85 -5.85
C TYR A 43 -3.34 15.41 -5.43
N ASN A 44 -4.58 15.19 -4.99
CA ASN A 44 -5.11 13.93 -4.45
C ASN A 44 -4.22 13.23 -3.41
N ILE A 45 -3.48 14.03 -2.64
CA ILE A 45 -2.67 13.55 -1.53
C ILE A 45 -3.58 13.42 -0.31
N HIS A 46 -3.76 12.19 0.17
CA HIS A 46 -4.53 11.96 1.39
C HIS A 46 -3.72 12.34 2.63
N ALA A 47 -4.10 13.43 3.30
CA ALA A 47 -3.52 13.80 4.58
C ALA A 47 -4.01 12.87 5.70
N MET A 48 -3.09 12.30 6.48
CA MET A 48 -3.43 11.48 7.65
C MET A 48 -4.10 12.31 8.77
N GLY A 49 -3.84 13.62 8.80
CA GLY A 49 -4.45 14.54 9.75
C GLY A 49 -3.71 15.87 9.81
N TYR A 50 -4.30 16.81 10.54
CA TYR A 50 -3.76 18.14 10.79
C TYR A 50 -3.81 18.45 12.28
N ILE A 51 -2.77 19.08 12.80
CA ILE A 51 -2.77 19.77 14.08
C ILE A 51 -2.65 21.25 13.80
N ILE A 52 -3.55 22.04 14.39
CA ILE A 52 -3.50 23.49 14.33
C ILE A 52 -3.01 23.95 15.70
N SER A 53 -1.81 24.51 15.74
CA SER A 53 -1.22 25.07 16.96
C SER A 53 -0.43 26.30 16.57
N LYS A 54 -0.68 27.40 17.27
CA LYS A 54 0.03 28.66 17.01
C LYS A 54 1.51 28.46 17.26
N PHE A 55 2.33 28.85 16.29
CA PHE A 55 3.77 28.70 16.38
C PHE A 55 4.31 29.59 17.47
N SER A 56 5.16 28.98 18.29
CA SER A 56 5.91 29.62 19.35
C SER A 56 7.32 29.90 18.87
N GLU A 57 7.89 31.00 19.33
CA GLU A 57 9.30 31.35 19.07
C GLU A 57 10.25 30.58 19.99
N SER A 58 9.73 29.92 21.03
CA SER A 58 10.52 29.20 22.02
C SER A 58 10.01 27.78 22.24
N ARG A 59 10.97 26.85 22.40
CA ARG A 59 10.75 25.51 22.91
C ARG A 59 10.25 25.51 24.35
N TYR A 60 9.32 24.62 24.68
CA TYR A 60 8.82 24.42 26.05
C TYR A 60 9.91 23.91 26.99
N ASP A 61 9.93 24.45 28.21
CA ASP A 61 10.69 23.89 29.32
C ASP A 61 9.86 22.78 30.01
N ILE A 62 10.35 21.55 29.87
CA ILE A 62 9.69 20.34 30.40
C ILE A 62 10.29 19.86 31.72
N THR A 63 11.31 20.54 32.25
CA THR A 63 12.12 20.06 33.39
C THR A 63 11.29 19.75 34.65
N LEU A 64 10.22 20.51 34.89
CA LEU A 64 9.32 20.32 36.03
C LEU A 64 8.45 19.05 35.93
N PHE A 65 8.20 18.59 34.70
CA PHE A 65 7.33 17.46 34.38
C PHE A 65 8.12 16.20 34.06
N GLU A 66 9.45 16.26 33.99
CA GLU A 66 10.24 15.06 33.81
C GLU A 66 10.31 14.22 35.10
N PRO A 67 10.40 12.89 34.97
CA PRO A 67 10.77 12.01 36.07
C PRO A 67 12.27 12.13 36.40
N PRO A 68 12.71 11.57 37.55
CA PRO A 68 14.13 11.49 37.90
C PRO A 68 15.02 10.97 36.76
N SER A 69 16.28 11.40 36.74
CA SER A 69 17.24 11.10 35.66
C SER A 69 17.53 9.61 35.47
N GLU A 70 17.28 8.78 36.48
CA GLU A 70 17.40 7.32 36.40
C GLU A 70 16.38 6.66 35.45
N TYR A 71 15.29 7.34 35.13
CA TYR A 71 14.25 6.81 34.24
C TYR A 71 14.41 7.34 32.82
N LEU A 72 14.34 6.43 31.86
CA LEU A 72 14.37 6.78 30.44
C LEU A 72 12.96 7.16 29.96
N THR A 73 12.81 8.33 29.35
CA THR A 73 11.54 8.80 28.78
C THR A 73 11.61 8.85 27.26
N VAL A 74 10.44 8.91 26.62
CA VAL A 74 10.35 9.09 25.16
C VAL A 74 11.04 10.39 24.74
N ALA A 75 10.79 11.51 25.46
CA ALA A 75 11.43 12.80 25.20
C ALA A 75 12.97 12.75 25.25
N ARG A 76 13.55 11.94 26.15
CA ARG A 76 15.01 11.82 26.30
C ARG A 76 15.66 11.00 25.18
N VAL A 77 14.94 10.04 24.60
CA VAL A 77 15.44 9.11 23.56
C VAL A 77 15.34 9.68 22.14
N ILE A 78 14.48 10.66 21.91
CA ILE A 78 14.36 11.33 20.60
C ILE A 78 15.06 12.68 20.59
N THR A 79 15.42 13.13 19.40
CA THR A 79 15.93 14.47 19.12
C THR A 79 15.01 15.10 18.09
N ILE A 80 14.52 16.30 18.39
CA ILE A 80 13.61 17.04 17.51
C ILE A 80 14.28 18.36 17.12
N ALA A 81 14.42 18.58 15.81
CA ALA A 81 15.11 19.74 15.26
C ALA A 81 14.27 21.01 15.30
N ASP A 82 12.95 20.90 15.10
CA ASP A 82 12.03 22.03 15.08
C ASP A 82 11.32 22.21 16.43
N ASP A 83 11.28 23.44 16.94
CA ASP A 83 10.72 23.75 18.26
C ASP A 83 9.20 23.64 18.30
N ASN A 84 8.51 23.96 17.22
CA ASN A 84 7.05 23.84 17.13
C ASN A 84 6.63 22.37 17.06
N VAL A 85 7.37 21.55 16.31
CA VAL A 85 7.18 20.08 16.33
C VAL A 85 7.41 19.52 17.74
N PHE A 86 8.45 19.96 18.44
CA PHE A 86 8.69 19.54 19.83
C PHE A 86 7.51 19.89 20.73
N ASN A 87 7.10 21.16 20.74
CA ASN A 87 6.03 21.68 21.58
C ASN A 87 4.71 20.93 21.34
N VAL A 88 4.36 20.68 20.08
CA VAL A 88 3.14 19.94 19.72
C VAL A 88 3.20 18.49 20.18
N LEU A 89 4.34 17.81 20.05
CA LEU A 89 4.44 16.44 20.57
C LEU A 89 4.32 16.40 22.09
N ILE A 90 4.87 17.39 22.81
CA ILE A 90 4.64 17.54 24.25
C ILE A 90 3.15 17.72 24.55
N ASP A 91 2.47 18.64 23.87
CA ASP A 91 1.04 18.91 24.10
C ASP A 91 0.15 17.69 23.81
N GLN A 92 0.44 16.96 22.72
CA GLN A 92 -0.39 15.83 22.28
C GLN A 92 -0.11 14.54 23.06
N THR A 93 1.13 14.34 23.50
CA THR A 93 1.55 13.04 24.05
C THR A 93 2.08 13.09 25.46
N GLN A 94 2.48 14.25 25.98
CA GLN A 94 3.20 14.36 27.25
C GLN A 94 4.39 13.39 27.33
N MET A 95 5.13 13.25 26.21
CA MET A 95 6.22 12.29 26.05
C MET A 95 7.38 12.46 27.07
N GLU A 96 7.46 13.61 27.74
CA GLU A 96 8.33 13.87 28.88
C GLU A 96 7.94 13.06 30.13
N SER A 97 6.66 12.71 30.24
CA SER A 97 6.06 11.95 31.34
C SER A 97 5.79 10.48 30.97
N ILE A 98 6.29 10.01 29.82
CA ILE A 98 6.14 8.64 29.32
C ILE A 98 7.46 7.88 29.44
N LEU A 99 7.45 6.77 30.19
CA LEU A 99 8.62 5.92 30.39
C LEU A 99 8.87 4.89 29.29
N LEU A 100 10.14 4.55 29.09
CA LEU A 100 10.61 3.43 28.30
C LEU A 100 11.17 2.35 29.23
N ILE A 101 10.54 1.17 29.22
CA ILE A 101 10.80 0.09 30.19
C ILE A 101 11.31 -1.16 29.49
N GLY A 102 12.41 -1.73 30.00
CA GLY A 102 13.13 -2.79 29.30
C GLY A 102 12.37 -4.12 29.19
N SER A 103 11.48 -4.42 30.13
CA SER A 103 10.73 -5.68 30.17
C SER A 103 9.31 -5.50 30.72
N ASP A 104 8.41 -6.38 30.30
CA ASP A 104 7.03 -6.39 30.75
C ASP A 104 6.92 -6.64 32.25
N SER A 105 7.73 -7.55 32.80
CA SER A 105 7.72 -7.85 34.24
C SER A 105 8.11 -6.63 35.07
N LEU A 106 9.13 -5.89 34.62
CA LEU A 106 9.53 -4.63 35.24
C LEU A 106 8.44 -3.57 35.10
N ALA A 107 7.82 -3.45 33.92
CA ALA A 107 6.75 -2.50 33.66
C ALA A 107 5.55 -2.71 34.58
N ARG A 108 5.09 -3.96 34.74
CA ARG A 108 3.99 -4.29 35.64
C ARG A 108 4.34 -3.98 37.10
N LYS A 109 5.56 -4.31 37.54
CA LYS A 109 5.99 -4.07 38.92
C LYS A 109 6.10 -2.57 39.22
N LEU A 110 6.82 -1.82 38.38
CA LEU A 110 7.09 -0.39 38.57
C LEU A 110 5.80 0.42 38.53
N MET A 111 4.97 0.20 37.50
CA MET A 111 3.79 1.04 37.25
C MET A 111 2.61 0.70 38.16
N ALA A 112 2.51 -0.52 38.68
CA ALA A 112 1.41 -0.93 39.57
C ALA A 112 1.69 -0.65 41.06
N GLN A 113 2.94 -0.78 41.51
CA GLN A 113 3.28 -0.68 42.93
C GLN A 113 3.66 0.73 43.34
N ASN A 114 4.68 1.31 42.69
CA ASN A 114 5.25 2.61 43.02
C ASN A 114 5.68 3.32 41.72
N PRO A 115 4.73 3.88 40.96
CA PRO A 115 5.08 4.62 39.76
C PRO A 115 5.93 5.86 40.13
N PRO A 116 6.99 6.17 39.36
CA PRO A 116 7.81 7.35 39.62
C PRO A 116 7.02 8.65 39.55
N LYS A 117 7.54 9.70 40.20
CA LYS A 117 6.94 11.03 40.11
C LYS A 117 6.92 11.50 38.65
N ASN A 118 5.85 12.19 38.28
CA ASN A 118 5.60 12.72 36.93
C ASN A 118 5.56 11.63 35.83
N VAL A 119 5.12 10.41 36.18
CA VAL A 119 4.89 9.33 35.22
C VAL A 119 3.45 8.90 35.26
N TYR A 120 2.78 8.93 34.11
CA TYR A 120 1.41 8.44 33.97
C TYR A 120 1.29 7.23 33.02
N LYS A 121 2.29 7.04 32.16
CA LYS A 121 2.28 6.03 31.09
C LYS A 121 3.69 5.52 30.79
N GLY A 122 3.79 4.34 30.20
CA GLY A 122 5.05 3.81 29.70
C GLY A 122 4.86 2.80 28.58
N PHE A 123 5.96 2.52 27.88
CA PHE A 123 6.04 1.53 26.82
C PHE A 123 7.18 0.55 27.07
N THR A 124 6.95 -0.74 26.78
CA THR A 124 8.00 -1.76 26.77
C THR A 124 8.75 -1.74 25.44
N LYS A 125 9.92 -2.41 25.37
CA LYS A 125 10.63 -2.62 24.09
C LYS A 125 9.78 -3.31 23.00
N ASN A 126 8.81 -4.12 23.40
CA ASN A 126 7.88 -4.80 22.49
C ASN A 126 6.70 -3.90 22.05
N GLY A 127 6.64 -2.66 22.55
CA GLY A 127 5.57 -1.72 22.28
C GLY A 127 4.32 -1.95 23.13
N ASP A 128 4.39 -2.73 24.21
CA ASP A 128 3.27 -2.88 25.14
C ASP A 128 3.04 -1.58 25.90
N GLU A 129 1.78 -1.22 26.09
CA GLU A 129 1.37 0.04 26.69
C GLU A 129 0.93 -0.19 28.13
N VAL A 130 1.55 0.52 29.07
CA VAL A 130 1.25 0.42 30.50
C VAL A 130 0.86 1.78 31.08
N PHE A 131 -0.22 1.82 31.85
CA PHE A 131 -0.68 2.99 32.59
C PHE A 131 -0.36 2.82 34.07
N ALA A 132 0.19 3.87 34.67
CA ALA A 132 0.56 3.89 36.08
C ALA A 132 -0.67 3.87 36.99
N LYS A 133 -0.51 3.30 38.19
CA LYS A 133 -1.50 3.40 39.26
C LYS A 133 -1.38 4.75 39.96
N LEU A 134 -2.23 5.71 39.62
CA LEU A 134 -2.31 6.99 40.34
C LEU A 134 -3.59 7.05 41.18
N ASN A 135 -3.68 8.03 42.08
CA ASN A 135 -4.85 8.23 42.95
C ASN A 135 -6.18 8.31 42.17
N ASN A 136 -6.14 8.81 40.93
CA ASN A 136 -7.31 8.96 40.07
C ASN A 136 -7.29 8.03 38.82
N GLN A 137 -6.34 7.09 38.76
CA GLN A 137 -6.16 6.21 37.61
C GLN A 137 -5.83 4.78 38.02
N VAL A 138 -6.66 3.84 37.56
CA VAL A 138 -6.41 2.42 37.79
C VAL A 138 -5.31 1.94 36.85
N TYR A 139 -4.42 1.10 37.39
CA TYR A 139 -3.39 0.40 36.62
C TYR A 139 -4.00 -0.40 35.46
N ARG A 140 -3.39 -0.27 34.26
CA ARG A 140 -3.79 -1.02 33.05
C ARG A 140 -2.55 -1.43 32.26
N PHE A 141 -2.59 -2.61 31.67
CA PHE A 141 -1.52 -3.13 30.81
C PHE A 141 -2.13 -3.70 29.54
N TYR A 142 -1.74 -3.15 28.40
CA TYR A 142 -2.20 -3.56 27.07
C TYR A 142 -1.03 -4.17 26.32
N ALA A 143 -1.11 -5.47 26.09
CA ALA A 143 -0.12 -6.18 25.30
C ALA A 143 -0.23 -5.77 23.82
N ASN A 144 0.90 -5.51 23.19
CA ASN A 144 0.96 -5.24 21.77
C ASN A 144 0.94 -6.55 20.99
N HIS A 145 -0.26 -6.96 20.58
CA HIS A 145 -0.46 -8.15 19.76
C HIS A 145 -0.07 -7.94 18.29
N ARG A 146 0.19 -6.70 17.88
CA ARG A 146 0.73 -6.39 16.56
C ARG A 146 2.25 -6.36 16.67
N HIS A 147 2.87 -7.53 16.49
CA HIS A 147 4.33 -7.69 16.40
C HIS A 147 4.89 -7.05 15.12
N GLN A 148 4.63 -5.76 14.92
CA GLN A 148 5.13 -4.98 13.81
C GLN A 148 6.47 -4.39 14.23
N LYS A 149 7.52 -4.60 13.44
CA LYS A 149 8.80 -3.90 13.64
C LYS A 149 8.59 -2.41 13.38
N SER A 150 9.38 -1.54 14.02
CA SER A 150 9.36 -0.11 13.71
C SER A 150 9.64 0.10 12.22
N ILE A 151 8.79 0.88 11.55
CA ILE A 151 8.86 1.11 10.08
C ILE A 151 9.26 2.54 9.76
N ILE A 152 8.86 3.52 10.58
CA ILE A 152 8.96 4.94 10.25
C ILE A 152 10.29 5.54 10.74
N LEU A 153 10.65 5.30 12.00
CA LEU A 153 11.83 5.85 12.66
C LEU A 153 13.11 5.05 12.34
N THR A 154 12.99 3.75 12.04
CA THR A 154 14.12 2.89 11.63
C THR A 154 14.27 2.80 10.10
N SER A 155 13.44 3.53 9.32
CA SER A 155 13.53 3.57 7.85
C SER A 155 14.85 4.24 7.41
N THR A 156 15.92 3.46 7.43
CA THR A 156 16.95 3.56 6.41
C THR A 156 16.37 2.92 5.15
N GLU A 157 16.41 3.63 4.03
CA GLU A 157 15.91 3.21 2.71
C GLU A 157 16.31 1.76 2.36
N ILE A 158 17.47 1.32 2.86
CA ILE A 158 18.07 -0.02 2.68
C ILE A 158 17.23 -1.15 3.28
N ALA A 159 16.56 -0.94 4.43
CA ALA A 159 15.76 -1.98 5.07
C ALA A 159 14.46 -2.26 4.29
N ASN A 160 13.86 -1.22 3.72
CA ASN A 160 12.65 -1.33 2.90
C ASN A 160 12.93 -1.99 1.55
N THR A 161 14.07 -1.68 0.91
CA THR A 161 14.46 -2.37 -0.33
C THR A 161 14.71 -3.86 -0.07
N ARG A 162 15.33 -4.22 1.07
CA ARG A 162 15.56 -5.63 1.41
C ARG A 162 14.28 -6.38 1.72
N THR A 163 13.36 -5.80 2.48
CA THR A 163 12.07 -6.45 2.79
C THR A 163 11.17 -6.56 1.55
N LEU A 164 11.17 -5.55 0.67
CA LEU A 164 10.49 -5.62 -0.62
C LEU A 164 11.12 -6.67 -1.54
N ASN A 165 12.45 -6.73 -1.61
CA ASN A 165 13.15 -7.76 -2.38
C ASN A 165 12.88 -9.17 -1.85
N ASP A 166 12.82 -9.37 -0.53
CA ASP A 166 12.45 -10.66 0.06
C ASP A 166 11.00 -11.05 -0.25
N GLN A 167 10.08 -10.08 -0.32
CA GLN A 167 8.69 -10.33 -0.72
C GLN A 167 8.59 -10.67 -2.20
N ILE A 168 9.35 -9.98 -3.06
CA ILE A 168 9.44 -10.27 -4.49
C ILE A 168 9.99 -11.69 -4.70
N ALA A 169 11.08 -12.05 -4.01
CA ALA A 169 11.67 -13.39 -4.12
C ALA A 169 10.70 -14.50 -3.69
N LYS A 170 9.91 -14.28 -2.63
CA LYS A 170 8.87 -15.24 -2.21
C LYS A 170 7.75 -15.36 -3.25
N ALA A 171 7.29 -14.25 -3.80
CA ALA A 171 6.26 -14.26 -4.84
C ALA A 171 6.76 -14.95 -6.12
N GLU A 172 8.02 -14.76 -6.50
CA GLU A 172 8.65 -15.45 -7.64
C GLU A 172 8.77 -16.96 -7.41
N ASP A 173 9.11 -17.38 -6.19
CA ASP A 173 9.16 -18.78 -5.80
C ASP A 173 7.78 -19.45 -5.83
N GLU A 174 6.75 -18.77 -5.33
CA GLU A 174 5.36 -19.22 -5.41
C GLU A 174 4.88 -19.31 -6.87
N LEU A 175 5.21 -18.32 -7.70
CA LEU A 175 4.90 -18.33 -9.12
C LEU A 175 5.57 -19.50 -9.84
N ARG A 176 6.84 -19.78 -9.52
CA ARG A 176 7.58 -20.92 -10.07
C ARG A 176 6.94 -22.24 -9.66
N ASN A 177 6.59 -22.40 -8.39
CA ASN A 177 5.91 -23.59 -7.89
C ASN A 177 4.55 -23.79 -8.57
N ASN A 178 3.76 -22.72 -8.72
CA ASN A 178 2.47 -22.77 -9.42
C ASN A 178 2.62 -23.14 -10.89
N LYS A 179 3.63 -22.62 -11.60
CA LYS A 179 3.95 -23.02 -12.99
C LYS A 179 4.31 -24.51 -13.08
N THR A 180 5.09 -25.06 -12.14
CA THR A 180 5.40 -26.50 -12.14
C THR A 180 4.17 -27.37 -11.85
N SER A 181 3.28 -26.91 -10.97
CA SER A 181 2.02 -27.60 -10.68
C SER A 181 1.07 -27.57 -11.89
N LEU A 182 0.99 -26.43 -12.59
CA LEU A 182 0.17 -26.27 -13.79
C LEU A 182 0.65 -27.18 -14.93
N THR A 183 1.96 -27.25 -15.17
CA THR A 183 2.54 -28.13 -16.21
C THR A 183 2.34 -29.61 -15.89
N LYS A 184 2.42 -30.02 -14.61
CA LYS A 184 2.06 -31.39 -14.18
C LYS A 184 0.58 -31.68 -14.42
N ALA A 185 -0.31 -30.74 -14.06
CA ALA A 185 -1.74 -30.89 -14.29
C ALA A 185 -2.08 -31.00 -15.79
N GLN A 186 -1.41 -30.22 -16.64
CA GLN A 186 -1.57 -30.30 -18.10
C GLN A 186 -1.11 -31.65 -18.67
N LYS A 187 0.04 -32.18 -18.23
CA LYS A 187 0.50 -33.52 -18.64
C LYS A 187 -0.46 -34.61 -18.22
N ASN A 188 -0.98 -34.53 -16.99
CA ASN A 188 -1.98 -35.49 -16.50
C ASN A 188 -3.28 -35.41 -17.31
N ARG A 189 -3.72 -34.20 -17.67
CA ARG A 189 -4.90 -34.01 -18.54
C ARG A 189 -4.69 -34.64 -19.92
N GLN A 190 -3.55 -34.41 -20.56
CA GLN A 190 -3.22 -35.01 -21.85
C GLN A 190 -3.16 -36.55 -21.78
N LYS A 191 -2.65 -37.10 -20.67
CA LYS A 191 -2.63 -38.56 -20.47
C LYS A 191 -4.04 -39.13 -20.34
N ILE A 192 -4.90 -38.48 -19.55
CA ILE A 192 -6.31 -38.88 -19.41
C ILE A 192 -7.06 -38.76 -20.74
N GLU A 193 -6.82 -37.70 -21.52
CA GLU A 193 -7.40 -37.54 -22.86
C GLU A 193 -6.94 -38.68 -23.80
N ALA A 194 -5.66 -39.04 -23.78
CA ALA A 194 -5.15 -40.16 -24.57
C ALA A 194 -5.77 -41.51 -24.14
N ASP A 195 -5.84 -41.77 -22.84
CA ASP A 195 -6.45 -42.99 -22.29
C ASP A 195 -7.94 -43.08 -22.65
N MET A 196 -8.69 -41.97 -22.56
CA MET A 196 -10.10 -41.89 -22.97
C MET A 196 -10.28 -42.15 -24.47
N THR A 197 -9.39 -41.62 -25.33
CA THR A 197 -9.46 -41.89 -26.77
C THR A 197 -9.15 -43.36 -27.10
N ASN A 198 -8.21 -43.98 -26.38
CA ASN A 198 -7.87 -45.39 -26.54
C ASN A 198 -9.02 -46.29 -26.08
N GLU A 199 -9.64 -46.01 -24.94
CA GLU A 199 -10.82 -46.74 -24.45
C GLU A 199 -12.00 -46.59 -25.40
N MET A 200 -12.25 -45.39 -25.93
CA MET A 200 -13.29 -45.15 -26.93
C MET A 200 -13.03 -45.93 -28.22
N GLN A 201 -11.77 -46.03 -28.66
CA GLN A 201 -11.39 -46.79 -29.85
C GLN A 201 -11.51 -48.31 -29.62
N GLN A 202 -11.11 -48.82 -28.44
CA GLN A 202 -11.31 -50.21 -28.06
C GLN A 202 -12.79 -50.58 -27.99
N SER A 203 -13.61 -49.76 -27.32
CA SER A 203 -15.05 -49.97 -27.23
C SER A 203 -15.72 -49.96 -28.63
N ASN A 204 -15.26 -49.11 -29.53
CA ASN A 204 -15.76 -49.08 -30.91
C ASN A 204 -15.33 -50.32 -31.73
N GLN A 205 -14.12 -50.84 -31.51
CA GLN A 205 -13.66 -52.10 -32.10
C GLN A 205 -14.47 -53.29 -31.56
N GLU A 206 -14.75 -53.34 -30.27
CA GLU A 206 -15.60 -54.35 -29.64
C GLU A 206 -17.03 -54.30 -30.20
N LEU A 207 -17.61 -53.11 -30.36
CA LEU A 207 -18.91 -52.94 -31.02
C LEU A 207 -18.91 -53.45 -32.46
N GLN A 208 -17.79 -53.29 -33.18
CA GLN A 208 -17.65 -53.80 -34.54
C GLN A 208 -17.53 -55.33 -34.57
N CYS A 209 -16.78 -55.93 -33.66
CA CYS A 209 -16.71 -57.39 -33.47
C CYS A 209 -18.09 -57.97 -33.12
N LEU A 210 -18.81 -57.35 -32.19
CA LEU A 210 -20.16 -57.76 -31.79
C LEU A 210 -21.16 -57.70 -32.96
N LYS A 211 -21.05 -56.70 -33.84
CA LYS A 211 -21.87 -56.62 -35.07
C LYS A 211 -21.57 -57.76 -36.02
N VAL A 212 -20.30 -58.15 -36.19
CA VAL A 212 -19.91 -59.30 -37.02
C VAL A 212 -20.40 -60.61 -36.41
N ASP A 213 -20.25 -60.77 -35.10
CA ASP A 213 -20.75 -61.94 -34.38
C ASP A 213 -22.28 -62.02 -34.40
N ASP A 214 -22.99 -60.90 -34.41
CA ASP A 214 -24.44 -60.87 -34.57
C ASP A 214 -24.89 -61.39 -35.94
N VAL A 215 -24.20 -60.98 -37.01
CA VAL A 215 -24.44 -61.51 -38.37
C VAL A 215 -24.11 -63.00 -38.43
N ARG A 216 -23.01 -63.42 -37.82
CA ARG A 216 -22.60 -64.84 -37.74
C ARG A 216 -23.61 -65.67 -36.96
N ARG A 217 -24.12 -65.18 -35.83
CA ARG A 217 -25.14 -65.84 -35.01
C ARG A 217 -26.46 -65.97 -35.77
N ARG A 218 -26.89 -64.94 -36.50
CA ARG A 218 -28.07 -65.05 -37.39
C ARG A 218 -27.88 -66.10 -38.48
N SER A 219 -26.67 -66.23 -39.04
CA SER A 219 -26.37 -67.26 -40.04
C SER A 219 -26.34 -68.67 -39.45
N LEU A 220 -25.81 -68.83 -38.24
CA LEU A 220 -25.78 -70.10 -37.51
C LEU A 220 -27.18 -70.48 -37.02
N GLN A 221 -28.00 -69.53 -36.60
CA GLN A 221 -29.39 -69.75 -36.22
C GLN A 221 -30.19 -70.32 -37.40
N LYS A 222 -30.04 -69.75 -38.61
CA LYS A 222 -30.64 -70.31 -39.83
C LYS A 222 -30.18 -71.73 -40.15
N ARG A 223 -28.93 -72.09 -39.80
CA ARG A 223 -28.39 -73.45 -39.96
C ARG A 223 -28.86 -74.41 -38.86
N LEU A 224 -29.04 -73.91 -37.64
CA LEU A 224 -29.56 -74.66 -36.51
C LEU A 224 -31.05 -74.97 -36.70
N ASP A 225 -31.82 -74.04 -37.23
CA ASP A 225 -33.23 -74.24 -37.60
C ASP A 225 -33.37 -75.30 -38.71
N ALA A 226 -32.36 -75.43 -39.58
CA ALA A 226 -32.28 -76.53 -40.56
C ALA A 226 -31.87 -77.87 -39.92
N ALA A 227 -30.94 -77.86 -38.96
CA ALA A 227 -30.50 -79.05 -38.25
C ALA A 227 -31.52 -79.57 -37.21
N ARG A 228 -32.44 -78.72 -36.73
CA ARG A 228 -33.57 -79.10 -35.86
C ARG A 228 -34.56 -80.05 -36.52
N PHE A 229 -34.51 -80.21 -37.85
CA PHE A 229 -35.26 -81.23 -38.57
C PHE A 229 -34.62 -82.63 -38.50
N GLU A 230 -33.39 -82.77 -37.99
CA GLU A 230 -32.65 -84.04 -37.98
C GLU A 230 -31.94 -84.29 -36.64
N GLY A 231 -32.62 -84.96 -35.68
CA GLY A 231 -31.92 -85.74 -34.65
C GLY A 231 -32.51 -85.75 -33.23
N GLY A 232 -32.91 -86.95 -32.81
CA GLY A 232 -32.89 -87.57 -31.46
C GLY A 232 -32.95 -86.73 -30.17
N VAL A 233 -34.02 -86.97 -29.40
CA VAL A 233 -34.49 -86.16 -28.25
C VAL A 233 -33.68 -86.35 -26.95
N ASP A 234 -33.03 -87.49 -26.69
CA ASP A 234 -32.57 -87.78 -25.31
C ASP A 234 -31.14 -87.31 -24.97
N GLY A 235 -30.20 -87.31 -25.93
CA GLY A 235 -28.88 -86.69 -25.74
C GLY A 235 -28.91 -85.16 -25.78
N GLN A 236 -29.94 -84.60 -26.43
CA GLN A 236 -30.21 -83.16 -26.47
C GLN A 236 -30.62 -82.64 -25.10
N VAL A 237 -31.48 -83.37 -24.37
CA VAL A 237 -31.97 -82.94 -23.06
C VAL A 237 -30.84 -82.85 -22.03
N MET A 238 -29.92 -83.82 -21.99
CA MET A 238 -28.83 -83.82 -21.00
C MET A 238 -27.78 -82.73 -21.27
N ASN A 239 -27.47 -82.46 -22.54
CA ASN A 239 -26.62 -81.33 -22.94
C ASN A 239 -27.32 -79.99 -22.71
N LEU A 240 -28.64 -79.90 -22.92
CA LEU A 240 -29.42 -78.70 -22.61
C LEU A 240 -29.44 -78.38 -21.12
N ILE A 241 -29.58 -79.41 -20.26
CA ILE A 241 -29.58 -79.25 -18.80
C ILE A 241 -28.21 -78.76 -18.32
N SER A 242 -27.12 -79.40 -18.78
CA SER A 242 -25.76 -78.99 -18.42
C SER A 242 -25.44 -77.57 -18.90
N SER A 243 -25.91 -77.21 -20.10
CA SER A 243 -25.78 -75.85 -20.64
C SER A 243 -26.62 -74.85 -19.84
N LEU A 244 -27.85 -75.21 -19.44
CA LEU A 244 -28.73 -74.36 -18.63
C LEU A 244 -28.15 -74.07 -17.24
N ASP A 245 -27.52 -75.05 -16.60
CA ASP A 245 -26.86 -74.84 -15.31
C ASP A 245 -25.60 -73.99 -15.43
N GLN A 246 -24.86 -74.11 -16.54
CA GLN A 246 -23.75 -73.21 -16.83
C GLN A 246 -24.24 -71.78 -17.08
N TYR A 247 -25.31 -71.59 -17.87
CA TYR A 247 -25.93 -70.29 -18.09
C TYR A 247 -26.50 -69.67 -16.80
N ARG A 248 -26.98 -70.50 -15.86
CA ARG A 248 -27.42 -70.01 -14.54
C ARG A 248 -26.26 -69.48 -13.71
N ARG A 249 -25.11 -70.18 -13.68
CA ARG A 249 -23.91 -69.71 -12.98
C ARG A 249 -23.37 -68.43 -13.59
N GLU A 250 -23.25 -68.37 -14.91
CA GLU A 250 -22.82 -67.16 -15.63
C GLU A 250 -23.78 -65.99 -15.39
N LYS A 251 -25.10 -66.25 -15.37
CA LYS A 251 -26.10 -65.21 -15.05
C LYS A 251 -25.93 -64.70 -13.61
N GLU A 252 -25.69 -65.56 -12.64
CA GLU A 252 -25.50 -65.17 -11.24
C GLU A 252 -24.22 -64.32 -11.07
N GLU A 253 -23.13 -64.72 -11.72
CA GLU A 253 -21.87 -63.94 -11.76
C GLU A 253 -22.08 -62.57 -12.42
N LEU A 254 -22.84 -62.52 -13.52
CA LEU A 254 -23.21 -61.26 -14.17
C LEU A 254 -24.02 -60.35 -13.24
N ILE A 255 -24.99 -60.90 -12.49
CA ILE A 255 -25.79 -60.13 -11.52
C ILE A 255 -24.90 -59.56 -10.40
N GLN A 256 -23.95 -60.34 -9.88
CA GLN A 256 -23.01 -59.85 -8.87
C GLN A 256 -22.10 -58.75 -9.43
N SER A 257 -21.60 -58.92 -10.66
CA SER A 257 -20.79 -57.91 -11.35
C SER A 257 -21.58 -56.62 -11.61
N GLU A 258 -22.86 -56.73 -12.00
CA GLU A 258 -23.76 -55.61 -12.21
C GLU A 258 -23.97 -54.83 -10.90
N LYS A 259 -24.15 -55.53 -9.78
CA LYS A 259 -24.35 -54.92 -8.46
C LYS A 259 -23.11 -54.15 -8.00
N ILE A 260 -21.91 -54.68 -8.26
CA ILE A 260 -20.64 -53.98 -7.99
C ILE A 260 -20.52 -52.75 -8.89
N LEU A 261 -20.84 -52.88 -10.18
CA LEU A 261 -20.82 -51.75 -11.12
C LEU A 261 -21.79 -50.64 -10.69
N GLN A 262 -23.01 -50.99 -10.26
CA GLN A 262 -23.99 -50.03 -9.74
C GLN A 262 -23.49 -49.32 -8.47
N GLN A 263 -22.80 -50.02 -7.57
CA GLN A 263 -22.17 -49.40 -6.40
C GLN A 263 -21.01 -48.46 -6.78
N GLN A 264 -20.20 -48.82 -7.77
CA GLN A 264 -19.14 -47.95 -8.28
C GLN A 264 -19.71 -46.72 -9.01
N LEU A 265 -20.81 -46.90 -9.75
CA LEU A 265 -21.50 -45.82 -10.44
C LEU A 265 -22.11 -44.81 -9.45
N THR A 266 -22.74 -45.28 -8.37
CA THR A 266 -23.30 -44.40 -7.34
C THR A 266 -22.22 -43.61 -6.60
N LYS A 267 -21.10 -44.25 -6.25
CA LYS A 267 -19.92 -43.56 -5.67
C LYS A 267 -19.35 -42.51 -6.64
N SER A 268 -19.22 -42.86 -7.91
CA SER A 268 -18.70 -41.94 -8.94
C SER A 268 -19.65 -40.75 -9.15
N ARG A 269 -20.97 -40.95 -9.10
CA ARG A 269 -21.97 -39.88 -9.15
C ARG A 269 -21.91 -38.95 -7.94
N GLN A 270 -21.72 -39.49 -6.74
CA GLN A 270 -21.54 -38.68 -5.53
C GLN A 270 -20.27 -37.82 -5.61
N LEU A 271 -19.15 -38.43 -6.00
CA LEU A 271 -17.90 -37.70 -6.23
C LEU A 271 -18.05 -36.62 -7.31
N LEU A 272 -18.73 -36.92 -8.42
CA LEU A 272 -19.02 -35.93 -9.46
C LEU A 272 -19.81 -34.76 -8.88
N HIS A 273 -20.89 -35.04 -8.14
CA HIS A 273 -21.73 -34.01 -7.51
C HIS A 273 -20.93 -33.13 -6.54
N ASP A 274 -20.10 -33.72 -5.68
CA ASP A 274 -19.26 -32.97 -4.75
C ASP A 274 -18.24 -32.09 -5.50
N THR A 275 -17.65 -32.60 -6.59
CA THR A 275 -16.73 -31.81 -7.42
C THR A 275 -17.44 -30.68 -8.19
N GLU A 276 -18.69 -30.88 -8.61
CA GLU A 276 -19.52 -29.85 -9.24
C GLU A 276 -19.88 -28.75 -8.25
N MET A 277 -20.29 -29.12 -7.04
CA MET A 277 -20.54 -28.17 -5.94
C MET A 277 -19.30 -27.33 -5.61
N MET A 278 -18.14 -27.98 -5.49
CA MET A 278 -16.87 -27.28 -5.26
C MET A 278 -16.44 -26.41 -6.45
N ARG A 279 -16.76 -26.80 -7.69
CA ARG A 279 -16.55 -25.95 -8.87
C ARG A 279 -17.46 -24.72 -8.84
N ALA A 280 -18.74 -24.88 -8.52
CA ALA A 280 -19.69 -23.78 -8.44
C ALA A 280 -19.30 -22.75 -7.36
N GLU A 281 -18.89 -23.23 -6.18
CA GLU A 281 -18.36 -22.41 -5.09
C GLU A 281 -17.11 -21.61 -5.53
N LYS A 282 -16.18 -22.27 -6.22
CA LYS A 282 -14.97 -21.61 -6.75
C LYS A 282 -15.30 -20.61 -7.86
N ALA A 283 -16.24 -20.92 -8.74
CA ALA A 283 -16.69 -20.02 -9.80
C ALA A 283 -17.28 -18.73 -9.21
N ARG A 284 -18.10 -18.83 -8.15
CA ARG A 284 -18.62 -17.65 -7.44
C ARG A 284 -17.51 -16.78 -6.84
N LYS A 285 -16.49 -17.39 -6.23
CA LYS A 285 -15.34 -16.65 -5.68
C LYS A 285 -14.51 -15.97 -6.78
N ILE A 286 -14.38 -16.60 -7.94
CA ILE A 286 -13.72 -16.00 -9.10
C ILE A 286 -14.52 -14.77 -9.57
N GLU A 287 -15.84 -14.88 -9.69
CA GLU A 287 -16.70 -13.78 -10.12
C GLU A 287 -16.68 -12.61 -9.11
N GLU A 288 -16.68 -12.90 -7.80
CA GLU A 288 -16.52 -11.89 -6.75
C GLU A 288 -15.16 -11.19 -6.86
N ASN A 289 -14.08 -11.95 -7.02
CA ASN A 289 -12.73 -11.40 -7.20
C ASN A 289 -12.61 -10.59 -8.50
N GLU A 290 -13.22 -11.02 -9.61
CA GLU A 290 -13.25 -10.25 -10.86
C GLU A 290 -14.00 -8.93 -10.69
N SER A 291 -15.08 -8.91 -9.91
CA SER A 291 -15.82 -7.68 -9.61
C SER A 291 -14.99 -6.70 -8.77
N GLU A 292 -14.22 -7.19 -7.80
CA GLU A 292 -13.30 -6.37 -7.00
C GLU A 292 -12.10 -5.90 -7.84
N LEU A 293 -11.57 -6.75 -8.72
CA LEU A 293 -10.50 -6.37 -9.66
C LEU A 293 -10.95 -5.21 -10.56
N LYS A 294 -12.15 -5.29 -11.15
CA LYS A 294 -12.70 -4.21 -11.99
C LYS A 294 -12.87 -2.90 -11.23
N LYS A 295 -13.29 -2.93 -9.96
CA LYS A 295 -13.34 -1.72 -9.13
C LYS A 295 -11.95 -1.13 -8.93
N LYS A 296 -10.95 -1.97 -8.66
CA LYS A 296 -9.58 -1.53 -8.47
C LYS A 296 -8.94 -1.01 -9.76
N GLU A 297 -9.27 -1.59 -10.90
CA GLU A 297 -8.85 -1.08 -12.21
C GLU A 297 -9.47 0.29 -12.49
N ALA A 298 -10.75 0.50 -12.16
CA ALA A 298 -11.39 1.81 -12.26
C ALA A 298 -10.74 2.85 -11.32
N ASP A 299 -10.48 2.48 -10.05
CA ASP A 299 -9.76 3.32 -9.09
C ASP A 299 -8.36 3.71 -9.63
N LEU A 300 -7.66 2.77 -10.28
CA LEU A 300 -6.32 2.97 -10.86
C LEU A 300 -6.36 3.89 -12.08
N GLU A 301 -7.37 3.73 -12.95
CA GLU A 301 -7.54 4.57 -14.14
C GLU A 301 -7.91 6.01 -13.76
N GLU A 302 -8.72 6.19 -12.72
CA GLU A 302 -8.98 7.51 -12.13
C GLU A 302 -7.69 8.14 -11.59
N CYS A 303 -6.89 7.40 -10.82
CA CYS A 303 -5.63 7.87 -10.27
C CYS A 303 -4.61 8.21 -11.37
N ASN A 304 -4.52 7.41 -12.44
CA ASN A 304 -3.67 7.71 -13.59
C ASN A 304 -4.13 8.99 -14.31
N SER A 305 -5.44 9.19 -14.48
CA SER A 305 -5.97 10.42 -15.09
C SER A 305 -5.65 11.68 -14.28
N GLU A 306 -5.50 11.53 -12.96
CA GLU A 306 -5.07 12.61 -12.08
C GLU A 306 -3.57 12.84 -12.16
N VAL A 307 -2.77 11.78 -12.24
CA VAL A 307 -1.32 11.89 -12.49
C VAL A 307 -1.04 12.59 -13.82
N ASP A 308 -1.82 12.33 -14.88
CA ASP A 308 -1.68 13.04 -16.16
C ASP A 308 -1.97 14.54 -16.01
N LYS A 309 -3.05 14.90 -15.30
CA LYS A 309 -3.37 16.32 -15.00
C LYS A 309 -2.29 17.00 -14.15
N MET A 310 -1.67 16.24 -13.25
CA MET A 310 -0.55 16.69 -12.43
C MET A 310 0.68 17.00 -13.28
N ASN A 311 1.03 16.10 -14.19
CA ASN A 311 2.15 16.28 -15.10
C ASN A 311 1.92 17.48 -16.04
N ASP A 312 0.69 17.67 -16.54
CA ASP A 312 0.34 18.84 -17.34
C ASP A 312 0.52 20.15 -16.55
N CYS A 313 0.07 20.16 -15.29
CA CYS A 313 0.21 21.32 -14.41
C CYS A 313 1.68 21.60 -14.05
N GLU A 314 2.48 20.56 -13.80
CA GLU A 314 3.92 20.65 -13.56
C GLU A 314 4.63 21.25 -14.78
N ASN A 315 4.31 20.75 -15.99
CA ASN A 315 4.85 21.30 -17.24
C ASN A 315 4.52 22.79 -17.42
N GLU A 316 3.29 23.23 -17.10
CA GLU A 316 2.94 24.65 -17.13
C GLU A 316 3.73 25.48 -16.11
N HIS A 317 3.89 24.96 -14.89
CA HIS A 317 4.64 25.64 -13.84
C HIS A 317 6.13 25.74 -14.21
N GLN A 318 6.69 24.70 -14.82
CA GLN A 318 8.06 24.68 -15.30
C GLN A 318 8.29 25.67 -16.46
N GLN A 319 7.32 25.80 -17.37
CA GLN A 319 7.35 26.86 -18.38
C GLN A 319 7.29 28.25 -17.75
N LYS A 320 6.44 28.48 -16.73
CA LYS A 320 6.37 29.77 -16.02
C LYS A 320 7.67 30.09 -15.28
N LEU A 321 8.29 29.09 -14.64
CA LEU A 321 9.60 29.23 -14.00
C LEU A 321 10.68 29.60 -15.02
N SER A 322 10.73 28.96 -16.19
CA SER A 322 11.70 29.30 -17.24
C SER A 322 11.55 30.76 -17.70
N LYS A 323 10.32 31.28 -17.80
CA LYS A 323 10.06 32.68 -18.16
C LYS A 323 10.52 33.64 -17.06
N LEU A 324 10.28 33.31 -15.79
CA LEU A 324 10.74 34.11 -14.66
C LEU A 324 12.28 34.09 -14.56
N GLU A 325 12.92 32.96 -14.83
CA GLU A 325 14.38 32.85 -14.89
C GLU A 325 14.97 33.73 -16.00
N THR A 326 14.36 33.75 -17.19
CA THR A 326 14.78 34.68 -18.25
C THR A 326 14.64 36.14 -17.82
N HIS A 327 13.53 36.50 -17.16
CA HIS A 327 13.29 37.87 -16.70
C HIS A 327 14.24 38.31 -15.58
N ILE A 328 14.54 37.42 -14.64
CA ILE A 328 15.55 37.67 -13.59
C ILE A 328 16.93 37.88 -14.23
N ASN A 329 17.26 37.14 -15.28
CA ASN A 329 18.53 37.29 -15.97
C ASN A 329 18.61 38.64 -16.71
N ASP A 330 17.52 39.08 -17.33
CA ASP A 330 17.41 40.40 -17.99
C ASP A 330 17.56 41.54 -16.96
N LEU A 331 16.84 41.47 -15.83
CA LEU A 331 16.96 42.44 -14.75
C LEU A 331 18.37 42.48 -14.14
N LYS A 332 19.04 41.32 -14.02
CA LYS A 332 20.45 41.28 -13.60
C LYS A 332 21.36 41.98 -14.60
N GLN A 333 21.11 41.86 -15.90
CA GLN A 333 21.85 42.61 -16.92
C GLN A 333 21.58 44.12 -16.82
N GLU A 334 20.34 44.54 -16.59
CA GLU A 334 20.01 45.96 -16.39
C GLU A 334 20.66 46.55 -15.13
N VAL A 335 20.64 45.82 -14.00
CA VAL A 335 21.33 46.22 -12.77
C VAL A 335 22.83 46.34 -13.00
N LYS A 336 23.42 45.44 -13.80
CA LYS A 336 24.84 45.53 -14.17
C LYS A 336 25.13 46.81 -14.97
N ILE A 337 24.30 47.13 -15.97
CA ILE A 337 24.43 48.36 -16.77
C ILE A 337 24.25 49.62 -15.91
N LEU A 338 23.29 49.62 -14.99
CA LEU A 338 23.06 50.72 -14.06
C LEU A 338 24.23 50.92 -13.10
N ASN A 339 24.82 49.84 -12.58
CA ASN A 339 26.02 49.91 -11.75
C ASN A 339 27.25 50.41 -12.53
N GLU A 340 27.40 50.02 -13.80
CA GLU A 340 28.43 50.58 -14.69
C GLU A 340 28.23 52.08 -14.95
N LYS A 341 26.98 52.56 -15.05
CA LYS A 341 26.68 54.00 -15.15
C LYS A 341 26.95 54.74 -13.83
N LEU A 342 26.60 54.15 -12.69
CA LEU A 342 26.83 54.72 -11.35
C LEU A 342 28.33 54.85 -11.03
N THR A 343 29.14 53.89 -11.47
CA THR A 343 30.61 53.95 -11.32
C THR A 343 31.25 55.00 -12.23
N LYS A 344 30.68 55.26 -13.42
CA LYS A 344 31.08 56.41 -14.26
C LYS A 344 30.75 57.75 -13.61
N MET A 345 29.52 57.93 -13.12
CA MET A 345 29.14 59.17 -12.42
C MET A 345 29.95 59.39 -11.13
N LYS A 346 30.29 58.33 -10.38
CA LYS A 346 31.20 58.44 -9.23
C LYS A 346 32.62 58.83 -9.61
N LYS A 347 33.10 58.44 -10.80
CA LYS A 347 34.40 58.90 -11.32
C LYS A 347 34.33 60.38 -11.71
N GLU A 348 33.24 60.82 -12.35
CA GLU A 348 33.04 62.23 -12.70
C GLU A 348 32.94 63.13 -11.46
N VAL A 349 32.34 62.66 -10.35
CA VAL A 349 32.30 63.40 -9.07
C VAL A 349 33.66 63.45 -8.37
N ASN A 350 34.49 62.41 -8.51
CA ASN A 350 35.86 62.41 -7.97
C ASN A 350 36.87 63.20 -8.85
N GLU A 351 36.52 63.55 -10.08
CA GLU A 351 37.34 64.38 -10.97
C GLU A 351 37.04 65.89 -10.83
N SER A 352 36.02 66.28 -10.05
CA SER A 352 35.65 67.69 -9.80
C SER A 352 36.22 68.32 -8.50
N ASP A 353 37.02 67.59 -7.71
CA ASP A 353 37.68 68.11 -6.49
C ASP A 353 39.10 68.65 -6.75
N THR A 354 39.27 69.44 -7.81
CA THR A 354 40.47 70.28 -7.99
C THR A 354 40.07 71.72 -8.31
N ASP A 355 40.26 72.58 -7.31
CA ASP A 355 40.50 74.04 -7.34
C ASP A 355 39.94 74.83 -8.53
N ILE A 356 38.71 75.33 -8.41
CA ILE A 356 38.26 76.54 -9.12
C ILE A 356 37.40 77.39 -8.16
N PRO A 357 37.76 78.66 -7.88
CA PRO A 357 36.98 79.55 -7.02
C PRO A 357 35.58 79.84 -7.60
N LEU A 358 34.55 79.68 -6.77
CA LEU A 358 33.16 79.99 -7.10
C LEU A 358 32.96 81.51 -7.28
N ASP A 359 32.64 81.91 -8.50
CA ASP A 359 32.17 83.25 -8.86
C ASP A 359 30.69 83.41 -8.49
N PHE A 360 30.38 84.36 -7.61
CA PHE A 360 29.04 84.65 -7.10
C PHE A 360 28.28 85.71 -7.94
N ALA A 361 28.66 85.95 -9.19
CA ALA A 361 28.09 87.04 -10.00
C ALA A 361 26.80 86.72 -10.79
N SER A 362 26.18 85.54 -10.64
CA SER A 362 24.93 85.21 -11.36
C SER A 362 23.86 84.53 -10.50
N LEU A 363 23.67 85.01 -9.27
CA LEU A 363 22.47 84.67 -8.49
C LEU A 363 21.30 85.53 -8.97
N PRO A 364 20.17 84.95 -9.43
CA PRO A 364 18.96 85.72 -9.68
C PRO A 364 18.41 86.26 -8.36
N ASP A 365 17.85 87.47 -8.44
CA ASP A 365 17.37 88.25 -7.30
C ASP A 365 16.42 87.43 -6.43
N THR A 366 16.66 87.47 -5.11
CA THR A 366 15.96 86.65 -4.10
C THR A 366 14.43 86.76 -4.14
N ALA A 367 13.90 87.83 -4.70
CA ALA A 367 12.46 88.02 -4.91
C ALA A 367 11.88 87.10 -6.02
N GLU A 368 12.63 86.82 -7.09
CA GLU A 368 12.16 86.03 -8.23
C GLU A 368 12.18 84.52 -7.91
N ALA A 369 13.13 84.09 -7.08
CA ALA A 369 13.22 82.72 -6.56
C ALA A 369 12.08 82.40 -5.55
N GLU A 370 11.71 83.36 -4.70
CA GLU A 370 10.56 83.20 -3.79
C GLU A 370 9.23 83.13 -4.54
N GLU A 371 9.08 83.89 -5.63
CA GLU A 371 7.88 83.84 -6.47
C GLU A 371 7.77 82.50 -7.23
N GLN A 372 8.90 81.97 -7.73
CA GLN A 372 8.97 80.64 -8.35
C GLN A 372 8.62 79.53 -7.35
N CYS A 373 9.14 79.60 -6.12
CA CYS A 373 8.80 78.64 -5.05
C CYS A 373 7.31 78.70 -4.68
N LYS A 374 6.72 79.90 -4.51
CA LYS A 374 5.27 80.04 -4.26
C LYS A 374 4.42 79.52 -5.43
N LYS A 375 4.89 79.66 -6.67
CA LYS A 375 4.18 79.17 -7.86
C LYS A 375 4.25 77.64 -7.95
N LEU A 376 5.35 77.02 -7.50
CA LEU A 376 5.50 75.58 -7.38
C LEU A 376 4.64 75.02 -6.23
N GLU A 377 4.60 75.67 -5.07
CA GLU A 377 3.74 75.27 -3.95
C GLU A 377 2.26 75.31 -4.32
N ARG A 378 1.80 76.34 -5.05
CA ARG A 378 0.42 76.38 -5.57
C ARG A 378 0.13 75.26 -6.57
N ARG A 379 1.10 74.85 -7.38
CA ARG A 379 0.93 73.72 -8.32
C ARG A 379 0.91 72.37 -7.63
N ILE A 380 1.61 72.23 -6.50
CA ILE A 380 1.60 71.01 -5.69
C ILE A 380 0.26 70.88 -4.96
N CYS A 381 -0.27 71.96 -4.37
CA CYS A 381 -1.60 71.94 -3.78
C CYS A 381 -2.72 71.66 -4.80
N ALA A 382 -2.62 72.18 -6.03
CA ALA A 382 -3.60 71.91 -7.08
C ALA A 382 -3.53 70.49 -7.68
N ALA A 383 -2.49 69.72 -7.36
CA ALA A 383 -2.33 68.33 -7.80
C ALA A 383 -2.68 67.31 -6.69
N GLN A 384 -3.07 67.78 -5.50
CA GLN A 384 -3.47 66.96 -4.36
C GLN A 384 -4.98 67.06 -4.03
N GLU A 385 -5.73 67.91 -4.74
CA GLU A 385 -7.19 67.79 -4.93
C GLU A 385 -7.47 67.01 -6.22
#